data_AF-A0A0D2Q930-F1
#
_entry.id   AF-A0A0D2Q930-F1
#
_cell.length_a   1.000
_cell.length_b   1.000
_cell.length_c   1.000
_cell.angle_alpha   90.00
_cell.angle_beta   90.00
_cell.angle_gamma   90.00
#
_symmetry.space_group_name_H-M   'P 1'
#
loop_
_entity.id
_entity.type
_entity.pdbx_description
1 polymer ?
#
loop_
_entity_poly.entity_id
_entity_poly.type
_entity_poly.pdbx_seq_one_letter_code
_entity_poly.pdbx_strand_id
1 'polypeptide(L)'
;MPMDRTLQSESMRSPTVLSIECLKGSSKADEWTGDMLQTGDIVEEIRIGSGSGLAHKAPFKGGRSGVQRVLHSSYKNKETSILVRVRRGNDEFAQLQACIVPNESGGKKQYMLRSIADPNYAVGFLDRTESECFELQ
;
A
#
# COMPACT_ATOMS: atom_id res chain seq x y z
N MET A 1 -43.02 20.45 24.38
CA MET A 1 -42.39 20.13 23.08
C MET A 1 -41.07 19.46 23.36
N PRO A 2 -40.92 18.13 23.19
CA PRO A 2 -39.61 17.50 23.31
C PRO A 2 -38.86 17.71 21.99
N MET A 3 -37.72 18.38 22.04
CA MET A 3 -36.82 18.44 20.89
C MET A 3 -35.93 17.20 20.94
N ASP A 4 -36.35 16.17 20.20
CA ASP A 4 -35.45 15.11 19.76
C ASP A 4 -34.54 15.71 18.68
N ARG A 5 -33.26 15.85 19.00
CA ARG A 5 -32.24 16.12 18.00
C ARG A 5 -30.92 15.53 18.46
N THR A 6 -30.93 14.21 18.58
CA THR A 6 -29.71 13.40 18.56
C THR A 6 -29.16 13.44 17.13
N LEU A 7 -28.58 14.58 16.73
CA LEU A 7 -27.56 14.58 15.69
C LEU A 7 -26.28 14.19 16.39
N GLN A 8 -26.13 12.88 16.58
CA GLN A 8 -24.82 12.27 16.83
C GLN A 8 -23.88 12.85 15.80
N SER A 9 -22.90 13.59 16.29
CA SER A 9 -21.72 13.98 15.56
C SER A 9 -21.01 12.71 15.09
N GLU A 10 -21.46 12.15 13.97
CA GLU A 10 -20.62 11.37 13.08
C GLU A 10 -19.59 12.37 12.56
N SER A 11 -18.61 12.68 13.42
CA SER A 11 -17.37 13.30 13.03
C SER A 11 -16.94 12.60 11.76
N MET A 12 -16.85 13.34 10.66
CA MET A 12 -16.48 12.87 9.33
C MET A 12 -15.13 12.17 9.44
N ARG A 13 -15.12 10.89 9.85
CA ARG A 13 -13.90 10.10 9.96
C ARG A 13 -13.55 9.78 8.53
N SER A 14 -12.53 10.44 8.03
CA SER A 14 -11.93 10.14 6.74
C SER A 14 -11.70 8.63 6.63
N PRO A 15 -12.06 8.01 5.49
CA PRO A 15 -11.99 6.57 5.36
C PRO A 15 -10.56 6.09 5.57
N THR A 16 -10.38 5.00 6.32
CA THR A 16 -9.08 4.34 6.43
C THR A 16 -8.76 3.64 5.12
N VAL A 17 -7.63 4.00 4.54
CA VAL A 17 -7.08 3.46 3.30
C VAL A 17 -5.75 2.78 3.56
N LEU A 18 -5.32 1.96 2.61
CA LEU A 18 -3.99 1.37 2.62
C LEU A 18 -3.05 2.32 1.87
N SER A 19 -2.00 2.77 2.53
CA SER A 19 -1.00 3.69 1.96
C SER A 19 0.36 3.01 1.84
N ILE A 20 1.21 3.56 0.97
CA ILE A 20 2.60 3.18 0.83
C ILE A 20 3.42 3.80 1.98
N GLU A 21 4.39 3.01 2.46
CA GLU A 21 5.43 3.44 3.39
C GLU A 21 6.80 3.12 2.76
N CYS A 22 7.61 4.14 2.45
CA CYS A 22 8.96 3.92 1.95
C CYS A 22 9.88 3.47 3.10
N LEU A 23 10.41 2.24 3.01
CA LEU A 23 11.28 1.65 4.04
C LEU A 23 12.77 1.89 3.73
N LYS A 24 13.13 1.84 2.45
CA LYS A 24 14.48 2.11 1.98
C LYS A 24 14.42 2.90 0.68
N GLY A 25 15.08 4.04 0.65
CA GLY A 25 15.16 4.90 -0.53
C GLY A 25 15.96 4.26 -1.66
N SER A 26 15.66 4.66 -2.90
CA SER A 26 16.45 4.27 -4.06
C SER A 26 17.88 4.84 -3.94
N SER A 27 18.85 4.06 -4.39
CA SER A 27 20.25 4.50 -4.55
C SER A 27 20.48 5.35 -5.80
N LYS A 28 19.48 5.47 -6.69
CA LYS A 28 19.53 6.35 -7.86
C LYS A 28 19.03 7.74 -7.47
N ALA A 29 19.93 8.53 -6.87
CA ALA A 29 19.62 9.85 -6.35
C ALA A 29 19.12 10.87 -7.42
N ASP A 30 19.26 10.56 -8.70
CA ASP A 30 19.03 11.49 -9.83
C ASP A 30 17.81 11.16 -10.70
N GLU A 31 17.10 10.04 -10.44
CA GLU A 31 16.02 9.58 -11.32
C GLU A 31 14.73 9.33 -10.53
N TRP A 32 14.11 10.42 -10.06
CA TRP A 32 12.71 10.43 -9.63
C TRP A 32 11.84 10.22 -10.88
N THR A 33 11.86 9.00 -11.42
CA THR A 33 10.95 8.61 -12.49
C THR A 33 9.56 8.52 -11.88
N GLY A 34 8.55 9.06 -12.55
CA GLY A 34 7.16 9.14 -12.05
C GLY A 34 6.51 7.80 -11.68
N ASP A 35 7.17 6.68 -11.97
CA ASP A 35 6.77 5.33 -11.61
C ASP A 35 7.15 4.92 -10.17
N MET A 36 8.02 5.69 -9.49
CA MET A 36 8.44 5.36 -8.13
C MET A 36 7.38 5.76 -7.10
N LEU A 37 6.99 4.80 -6.25
CA LEU A 37 5.99 5.06 -5.22
C LEU A 37 6.55 5.97 -4.12
N GLN A 38 5.65 6.68 -3.46
CA GLN A 38 5.98 7.61 -2.41
C GLN A 38 5.20 7.28 -1.14
N THR A 39 5.77 7.63 0.01
CA THR A 39 5.03 7.51 1.27
C THR A 39 3.79 8.37 1.20
N GLY A 40 2.62 7.78 1.48
CA GLY A 40 1.34 8.47 1.37
C GLY A 40 0.58 8.18 0.08
N ASP A 41 1.20 7.57 -0.93
CA ASP A 41 0.46 7.07 -2.10
C ASP A 41 -0.60 6.04 -1.66
N ILE A 42 -1.84 6.20 -2.15
CA ILE A 42 -2.96 5.36 -1.76
C ILE A 42 -3.00 4.12 -2.65
N VAL A 43 -3.02 2.93 -2.06
CA VAL A 43 -3.04 1.67 -2.80
C VAL A 43 -4.44 1.40 -3.32
N GLU A 44 -4.58 1.25 -4.63
CA GLU A 44 -5.84 0.97 -5.31
C GLU A 44 -5.96 -0.51 -5.71
N GLU A 45 -4.85 -1.12 -6.13
CA GLU A 45 -4.83 -2.52 -6.57
C GLU A 45 -3.48 -3.19 -6.28
N ILE A 46 -3.55 -4.46 -5.88
CA ILE A 46 -2.41 -5.37 -5.71
C ILE A 46 -2.66 -6.61 -6.57
N ARG A 47 -1.79 -6.88 -7.54
CA ARG A 47 -1.81 -8.09 -8.36
C ARG A 47 -0.61 -8.97 -8.00
N ILE A 48 -0.85 -10.22 -7.60
CA ILE A 48 0.22 -11.16 -7.24
C ILE A 48 0.26 -12.31 -8.25
N GLY A 49 1.48 -12.65 -8.70
CA GLY A 49 1.76 -13.67 -9.70
C GLY A 49 2.07 -13.11 -11.09
N SER A 50 2.69 -13.92 -11.95
CA SER A 50 2.99 -13.57 -13.34
C SER A 50 1.79 -13.87 -14.23
N GLY A 51 1.17 -12.86 -14.85
CA GLY A 51 0.05 -13.02 -15.81
C GLY A 51 -1.32 -12.70 -15.23
N SER A 52 -2.29 -13.63 -15.34
CA SER A 52 -3.66 -13.53 -14.78
C SER A 52 -3.69 -13.72 -13.25
N GLY A 53 -2.71 -13.15 -12.56
CA GLY A 53 -2.57 -13.22 -11.11
C GLY A 53 -3.80 -12.66 -10.38
N LEU A 54 -3.97 -13.07 -9.12
CA LEU A 54 -5.09 -12.62 -8.31
C LEU A 54 -4.98 -11.11 -8.04
N ALA A 55 -5.98 -10.35 -8.49
CA ALA A 55 -6.08 -8.91 -8.26
C ALA A 55 -6.91 -8.64 -6.99
N HIS A 56 -6.29 -7.97 -6.03
CA HIS A 56 -6.92 -7.46 -4.82
C HIS A 56 -7.10 -5.96 -4.97
N LYS A 57 -8.34 -5.48 -4.91
CA LYS A 57 -8.64 -4.05 -5.05
C LYS A 57 -9.03 -3.44 -3.71
N ALA A 58 -8.77 -2.15 -3.56
CA ALA A 58 -9.31 -1.37 -2.47
C ALA A 58 -10.86 -1.37 -2.51
N PRO A 59 -11.54 -1.28 -1.35
CA PRO A 59 -10.97 -1.29 -0.01
C PRO A 59 -10.49 -2.70 0.42
N PHE A 60 -9.32 -2.76 1.07
CA PHE A 60 -8.74 -4.04 1.49
C PHE A 60 -9.37 -4.53 2.79
N LYS A 61 -10.00 -5.72 2.75
CA LYS A 61 -10.59 -6.35 3.94
C LYS A 61 -9.52 -6.58 5.01
N GLY A 62 -9.66 -5.88 6.15
CA GLY A 62 -8.70 -5.96 7.25
C GLY A 62 -7.42 -5.12 7.05
N GLY A 63 -7.42 -4.19 6.11
CA GLY A 63 -6.34 -3.21 5.91
C GLY A 63 -4.96 -3.86 5.70
N ARG A 64 -3.93 -3.26 6.28
CA ARG A 64 -2.54 -3.76 6.28
C ARG A 64 -2.48 -5.20 6.78
N SER A 65 -3.19 -5.55 7.84
CA SER A 65 -3.16 -6.90 8.40
C SER A 65 -3.72 -7.94 7.43
N GLY A 66 -4.78 -7.59 6.69
CA GLY A 66 -5.33 -8.41 5.61
C GLY A 66 -4.33 -8.62 4.49
N VAL A 67 -3.69 -7.54 4.02
CA VAL A 67 -2.67 -7.61 2.97
C VAL A 67 -1.46 -8.43 3.41
N GLN A 68 -0.97 -8.28 4.64
CA GLN A 68 0.14 -9.08 5.16
C GLN A 68 -0.16 -10.60 5.16
N ARG A 69 -1.42 -11.01 5.39
CA ARG A 69 -1.83 -12.43 5.27
C ARG A 69 -1.80 -12.92 3.82
N VAL A 70 -2.21 -12.07 2.88
CA VAL A 70 -2.14 -12.37 1.45
C VAL A 70 -0.67 -12.54 1.03
N LEU A 71 0.18 -11.56 1.34
CA LEU A 71 1.62 -11.61 1.05
C LEU A 71 2.30 -12.85 1.64
N HIS A 72 2.00 -13.18 2.90
CA HIS A 72 2.51 -14.38 3.55
C HIS A 72 2.11 -15.66 2.80
N SER A 73 0.84 -15.76 2.39
CA SER A 73 0.33 -16.94 1.69
C SER A 73 0.99 -17.10 0.32
N SER A 74 1.09 -16.02 -0.46
CA SER A 74 1.75 -16.01 -1.76
C SER A 74 3.24 -16.34 -1.65
N TYR A 75 3.95 -15.75 -0.68
CA TYR A 75 5.35 -16.07 -0.42
C TYR A 75 5.55 -17.56 -0.09
N LYS A 76 4.68 -18.15 0.74
CA LYS A 76 4.74 -19.59 1.04
C LYS A 76 4.48 -20.47 -0.19
N ASN A 77 3.63 -20.01 -1.09
CA ASN A 77 3.34 -20.69 -2.36
C ASN A 77 4.40 -20.43 -3.45
N LYS A 78 5.48 -19.69 -3.13
CA LYS A 78 6.55 -19.27 -4.05
C LYS A 78 6.07 -18.33 -5.16
N GLU A 79 4.91 -17.71 -4.99
CA GLU A 79 4.42 -16.63 -5.85
C GLU A 79 4.82 -15.29 -5.25
N THR A 80 5.97 -14.77 -5.66
CA THR A 80 6.54 -13.56 -5.06
C THR A 80 6.49 -12.35 -5.98
N SER A 81 6.18 -12.51 -7.26
CA SER A 81 5.99 -11.37 -8.17
C SER A 81 4.71 -10.63 -7.81
N ILE A 82 4.78 -9.31 -7.74
CA ILE A 82 3.66 -8.45 -7.37
C ILE A 82 3.72 -7.14 -8.14
N LEU A 83 2.56 -6.67 -8.58
CA LEU A 83 2.36 -5.36 -9.19
C LEU A 83 1.41 -4.57 -8.28
N VAL A 84 1.84 -3.40 -7.83
CA VAL A 84 1.04 -2.52 -7.00
C VAL A 84 0.67 -1.29 -7.82
N ARG A 85 -0.62 -0.97 -7.89
CA ARG A 85 -1.11 0.28 -8.46
C ARG A 85 -1.56 1.18 -7.34
N VAL A 86 -1.10 2.42 -7.39
CA VAL A 86 -1.44 3.45 -6.41
C VAL A 86 -2.02 4.68 -7.07
N ARG A 87 -2.69 5.50 -6.27
CA ARG A 87 -3.18 6.82 -6.61
C ARG A 87 -2.40 7.87 -5.82
N ARG A 88 -1.95 8.88 -6.55
CA ARG A 88 -1.35 10.13 -6.07
C ARG A 88 -2.28 11.28 -6.47
N GLY A 89 -2.53 12.18 -5.53
CA GLY A 89 -3.55 13.20 -5.64
C GLY A 89 -4.93 12.61 -5.97
N ASN A 90 -5.68 13.36 -6.79
CA ASN A 90 -7.04 12.98 -7.14
C ASN A 90 -7.10 11.98 -8.30
N ASP A 91 -6.19 12.07 -9.28
CA ASP A 91 -6.30 11.31 -10.54
C ASP A 91 -4.96 10.85 -11.13
N GLU A 92 -3.84 11.01 -10.43
CA GLU A 92 -2.55 10.48 -10.88
C GLU A 92 -2.36 9.05 -10.39
N PHE A 93 -1.90 8.16 -11.27
CA PHE A 93 -1.67 6.76 -10.93
C PHE A 93 -0.23 6.37 -11.24
N ALA A 94 0.38 5.66 -10.30
CA ALA A 94 1.69 5.05 -10.49
C ALA A 94 1.59 3.53 -10.26
N GLN A 95 2.53 2.78 -10.82
CA GLN A 95 2.60 1.34 -10.64
C GLN A 95 4.01 0.94 -10.22
N LEU A 96 4.13 -0.12 -9.43
CA LEU A 96 5.41 -0.66 -9.04
C LEU A 96 5.40 -2.17 -9.23
N GLN A 97 6.32 -2.64 -10.07
CA GLN A 97 6.64 -4.06 -10.15
C GLN A 97 7.70 -4.41 -9.11
N ALA A 98 7.37 -5.35 -8.24
CA ALA A 98 8.18 -5.71 -7.09
C ALA A 98 8.17 -7.22 -6.83
N CYS A 99 8.99 -7.62 -5.87
CA CYS A 99 9.02 -8.95 -5.28
C CYS A 99 8.66 -8.87 -3.80
N ILE A 100 7.82 -9.81 -3.35
CA ILE A 100 7.47 -10.00 -1.95
C ILE A 100 8.69 -10.60 -1.23
N VAL A 101 9.18 -9.90 -0.21
CA VAL A 101 10.33 -10.35 0.60
C VAL A 101 10.02 -10.24 2.09
N PRO A 102 10.56 -11.13 2.94
CA PRO A 102 10.42 -10.99 4.38
C PRO A 102 11.10 -9.71 4.87
N ASN A 103 10.45 -9.00 5.79
CA ASN A 103 10.99 -7.84 6.49
C ASN A 103 11.46 -8.25 7.88
N GLU A 104 12.75 -8.55 8.03
CA GLU A 104 13.33 -9.02 9.30
C GLU A 104 13.36 -7.91 10.36
N SER A 105 13.39 -6.64 9.95
CA SER A 105 13.40 -5.48 10.84
C SER A 105 12.02 -5.14 11.42
N GLY A 106 10.93 -5.57 10.75
CA GLY A 106 9.54 -5.29 11.15
C GLY A 106 8.95 -6.28 12.15
N GLY A 107 9.73 -7.28 12.60
CA GLY A 107 9.26 -8.36 13.48
C GLY A 107 8.78 -9.61 12.73
N LYS A 108 8.31 -10.61 13.47
CA LYS A 108 7.98 -11.93 12.91
C LYS A 108 6.83 -11.84 11.90
N LYS A 109 7.05 -12.38 10.69
CA LYS A 109 6.04 -12.52 9.61
C LYS A 109 5.53 -11.19 9.02
N GLN A 110 6.37 -10.16 8.99
CA GLN A 110 6.10 -8.98 8.16
C GLN A 110 6.76 -9.16 6.79
N TYR A 111 6.07 -8.72 5.75
CA TYR A 111 6.54 -8.73 4.37
C TYR A 111 6.60 -7.29 3.85
N MET A 112 7.65 -7.02 3.09
CA MET A 112 7.83 -5.78 2.34
C MET A 112 7.99 -6.10 0.87
N LEU A 113 7.89 -5.07 0.05
CA LEU A 113 8.05 -5.17 -1.39
C LEU A 113 9.39 -4.57 -1.78
N ARG A 114 10.18 -5.32 -2.53
CA ARG A 114 11.44 -4.85 -3.11
C ARG A 114 11.26 -4.66 -4.60
N SER A 115 11.58 -3.48 -5.11
CA SER A 115 11.42 -3.20 -6.55
C SER A 115 12.28 -4.13 -7.41
N ILE A 116 11.75 -4.50 -8.57
CA ILE A 116 12.51 -5.27 -9.57
C ILE A 116 13.52 -4.37 -10.30
N ALA A 117 13.18 -3.09 -10.49
CA ALA A 117 14.04 -2.12 -11.18
C ALA A 117 15.16 -1.56 -10.28
N ASP A 118 14.96 -1.56 -8.96
CA ASP A 118 15.96 -1.14 -7.99
C ASP A 118 15.90 -2.02 -6.71
N PRO A 119 16.88 -2.91 -6.48
CA PRO A 119 16.89 -3.80 -5.32
C PRO A 119 17.13 -3.07 -3.99
N ASN A 120 17.60 -1.82 -4.01
CA ASN A 120 17.74 -1.00 -2.81
C ASN A 120 16.45 -0.27 -2.45
N TYR A 121 15.52 -0.13 -3.39
CA TYR A 121 14.23 0.50 -3.14
C TYR A 121 13.24 -0.53 -2.57
N ALA A 122 12.75 -0.26 -1.36
CA ALA A 122 11.81 -1.13 -0.66
C ALA A 122 10.67 -0.33 -0.03
N VAL A 123 9.46 -0.85 -0.16
CA VAL A 123 8.23 -0.25 0.37
C VAL A 123 7.43 -1.25 1.20
N GLY A 124 6.68 -0.72 2.14
CA GLY A 124 5.70 -1.42 2.95
C GLY A 124 4.29 -0.85 2.75
N PHE A 125 3.36 -1.38 3.54
CA PHE A 125 1.98 -0.93 3.57
C PHE A 125 1.63 -0.44 4.98
N LEU A 126 0.85 0.64 5.06
CA LEU A 126 0.41 1.23 6.31
C LEU A 126 -1.06 1.66 6.22
N ASP A 127 -1.85 1.38 7.25
CA ASP A 127 -3.20 1.91 7.36
C ASP A 127 -3.13 3.38 7.77
N ARG A 128 -3.70 4.27 6.96
CA ARG A 128 -3.81 5.72 7.21
C ARG A 128 -5.20 6.18 6.84
N THR A 129 -5.63 7.35 7.31
CA THR A 129 -6.80 8.00 6.73
C THR A 129 -6.47 8.58 5.36
N GLU A 130 -7.48 8.71 4.50
CA GLU A 130 -7.31 9.34 3.20
C GLU A 130 -6.79 10.78 3.31
N SER A 131 -7.25 11.54 4.31
CA SER A 131 -6.76 12.90 4.58
C SER A 131 -5.26 12.93 4.90
N GLU A 132 -4.78 12.03 5.76
CA GLU A 132 -3.34 11.92 6.06
C GLU A 132 -2.51 11.56 4.82
N CYS A 133 -3.07 10.79 3.89
CA CYS A 133 -2.39 10.46 2.63
C CYS A 133 -2.21 11.71 1.76
N PHE A 134 -3.24 12.56 1.67
CA PHE A 134 -3.15 13.81 0.91
C PHE A 134 -2.19 14.83 1.54
N GLU A 135 -2.02 14.83 2.86
CA GLU A 135 -1.05 15.71 3.53
C GLU A 135 0.42 15.30 3.29
N LEU A 136 0.66 14.06 2.84
CA LEU A 136 1.99 13.49 2.62
C LEU A 136 2.46 13.56 1.15
N GLN A 137 1.59 13.94 0.22
CA GLN A 137 1.82 13.94 -1.22
C GLN A 137 2.21 15.32 -1.75
#